data_AF-A0A3D4PJH0-F1
#
_entry.id   AF-A0A3D4PJH0-F1
#
_cell.length_a   1.000
_cell.length_b   1.000
_cell.length_c   1.000
_cell.angle_alpha   90.00
_cell.angle_beta   90.00
_cell.angle_gamma   90.00
#
_symmetry.space_group_name_H-M   'P 1'
#
loop_
_entity.id
_entity.type
_entity.pdbx_description
1 polymer ?
#
loop_
_entity_poly.entity_id
_entity_poly.type
_entity_poly.pdbx_seq_one_letter_code
_entity_poly.pdbx_strand_id
1 'polypeptide(L)'
;MSITLIPESAPFSDEQKAWLNGFFAGMLGLEPSSDEVKAEENRLTEQAEAEAEEDFPWHDPGLNLQKRMELAEGKPVERRLMASMAQLDCGACGYVCKTYAEAIASGGEKNLKLCVPGAKETSKMLKKVLSEA
;
A
#
# COMPACT_ATOMS: atom_id res chain seq x y z
N MET A 1 13.85 -4.18 35.54
CA MET A 1 12.47 -4.73 35.57
C MET A 1 11.84 -4.45 34.23
N SER A 2 11.52 -5.47 33.45
CA SER A 2 10.93 -5.30 32.11
C SER A 2 9.54 -4.67 32.25
N ILE A 3 9.36 -3.51 31.61
CA ILE A 3 8.06 -2.87 31.51
C ILE A 3 7.21 -3.70 30.53
N THR A 4 6.22 -4.42 31.06
CA THR A 4 5.29 -5.23 30.27
C THR A 4 4.16 -4.33 29.75
N LEU A 5 4.30 -3.85 28.51
CA LEU A 5 3.28 -3.05 27.81
C LEU A 5 2.33 -3.95 27.03
N ILE A 6 2.80 -5.10 26.55
CA ILE A 6 2.00 -6.08 25.83
C ILE A 6 1.49 -7.18 26.78
N PRO A 7 0.17 -7.47 26.81
CA PRO A 7 -0.39 -8.54 27.62
C PRO A 7 0.03 -9.93 27.11
N GLU A 8 0.12 -10.91 28.02
CA GLU A 8 0.50 -12.29 27.67
C GLU A 8 -0.49 -12.98 26.72
N SER A 9 -1.76 -12.55 26.74
CA SER A 9 -2.80 -13.03 25.84
C SER A 9 -2.66 -12.55 24.40
N ALA A 10 -1.69 -11.68 24.10
CA ALA A 10 -1.43 -11.22 22.74
C ALA A 10 -0.93 -12.38 21.85
N PRO A 11 -1.40 -12.48 20.58
CA PRO A 11 -1.06 -13.57 19.66
C PRO A 11 0.35 -13.41 19.05
N PHE A 12 1.34 -13.14 19.89
CA PHE A 12 2.75 -12.97 19.53
C PHE A 12 3.60 -14.01 20.29
N SER A 13 4.72 -14.40 19.70
CA SER A 13 5.73 -15.20 20.41
C SER A 13 6.38 -14.39 21.55
N ASP A 14 7.04 -15.08 22.48
CA ASP A 14 7.71 -14.43 23.60
C ASP A 14 8.84 -13.49 23.14
N GLU A 15 9.56 -13.88 22.10
CA GLU A 15 10.59 -13.05 21.46
C GLU A 15 9.99 -11.78 20.81
N GLN A 16 8.85 -11.92 20.13
CA GLN A 16 8.14 -10.79 19.53
C GLN A 16 7.60 -9.83 20.60
N LYS A 17 7.07 -10.35 21.70
CA LYS A 17 6.62 -9.55 22.84
C LYS A 17 7.79 -8.78 23.45
N ALA A 18 8.95 -9.42 23.64
CA ALA A 18 10.15 -8.77 24.16
C ALA A 18 10.62 -7.61 23.27
N TRP A 19 10.67 -7.83 21.94
CA TRP A 19 11.02 -6.78 20.97
C TRP A 19 10.02 -5.62 21.00
N LEU A 20 8.71 -5.91 20.96
CA LEU A 20 7.66 -4.89 20.96
C LEU A 20 7.64 -4.08 22.26
N ASN A 21 7.86 -4.72 23.41
CA ASN A 21 7.96 -4.01 24.69
C ASN A 21 9.14 -3.02 24.67
N GLY A 22 10.29 -3.40 24.12
CA GLY A 22 11.44 -2.50 23.93
C GLY A 22 11.16 -1.35 22.96
N PHE A 23 10.51 -1.64 21.82
CA PHE A 23 10.12 -0.63 20.84
C PHE A 23 9.17 0.42 21.44
N PHE A 24 8.11 -0.02 22.13
CA PHE A 24 7.16 0.89 22.76
C PHE A 24 7.76 1.64 23.95
N ALA A 25 8.64 1.02 24.72
CA ALA A 25 9.37 1.73 25.78
C ALA A 25 10.21 2.88 25.20
N GLY A 26 10.92 2.65 24.10
CA GLY A 26 11.67 3.69 23.39
C GLY A 26 10.78 4.80 22.84
N MET A 27 9.63 4.46 22.24
CA MET A 27 8.68 5.45 21.70
C MET A 27 8.04 6.30 22.79
N LEU A 28 7.76 5.72 23.95
CA LEU A 28 7.13 6.41 25.09
C LEU A 28 8.14 7.15 25.97
N GLY A 29 9.44 7.08 25.66
CA GLY A 29 10.50 7.64 26.49
C GLY A 29 10.57 7.00 27.88
N LEU A 30 10.04 5.78 28.03
CA LEU A 30 10.13 5.00 29.25
C LEU A 30 11.51 4.37 29.26
N GLU A 31 12.49 5.01 29.91
CA GLU A 31 13.85 4.48 29.98
C GLU A 31 13.85 3.09 30.63
N PRO A 32 14.19 2.01 29.90
CA PRO A 32 14.58 0.79 30.56
C PRO A 32 15.93 1.06 31.22
N SER A 33 16.03 0.82 32.53
CA SER A 33 17.33 0.70 33.19
C SER A 33 18.16 -0.32 32.43
N SER A 34 19.25 0.15 31.84
CA SER A 34 20.05 -0.46 30.79
C SER A 34 20.57 -1.85 31.12
N ASP A 35 20.23 -2.82 30.28
CA ASP A 35 21.08 -3.96 29.94
C ASP A 35 20.82 -4.37 28.48
N GLU A 36 21.91 -4.61 27.77
CA GLU A 36 22.08 -4.64 26.32
C GLU A 36 21.17 -5.61 25.55
N VAL A 37 20.58 -5.15 24.44
CA VAL A 37 20.34 -5.99 23.25
C VAL A 37 20.59 -5.16 21.99
N LYS A 38 21.77 -5.37 21.37
CA LYS A 38 21.97 -5.07 19.95
C LYS A 38 21.13 -6.06 19.15
N ALA A 39 19.94 -5.66 18.74
CA ALA A 39 19.14 -6.43 17.78
C ALA A 39 19.55 -6.02 16.37
N GLU A 40 20.29 -6.95 15.78
CA GLU A 40 20.66 -7.10 14.38
C GLU A 40 19.58 -6.62 13.41
N GLU A 41 20.03 -5.84 12.43
CA GLU A 41 19.28 -5.36 11.28
C GLU A 41 18.73 -6.56 10.50
N ASN A 42 17.48 -6.95 10.82
CA ASN A 42 16.76 -7.94 10.05
C ASN A 42 16.43 -7.35 8.67
N ARG A 43 17.37 -7.56 7.74
CA ARG A 43 17.22 -7.31 6.31
C ARG A 43 16.18 -8.27 5.74
N LEU A 44 14.91 -7.97 6.00
CA LEU A 44 13.81 -8.32 5.09
C LEU A 44 13.79 -7.26 3.99
N THR A 45 14.86 -7.23 3.20
CA THR A 45 14.97 -6.42 1.99
C THR A 45 15.60 -7.29 0.92
N GLU A 46 14.95 -8.43 0.67
CA GLU A 46 15.29 -9.25 -0.48
C GLU A 46 14.03 -9.40 -1.33
N GLN A 47 14.15 -8.87 -2.56
CA GLN A 47 13.20 -8.95 -3.68
C GLN A 47 12.09 -7.89 -3.73
N ALA A 48 12.50 -6.62 -3.77
CA ALA A 48 11.93 -5.71 -4.75
C ALA A 48 13.01 -5.53 -5.83
N GLU A 49 12.87 -6.26 -6.93
CA GLU A 49 13.54 -5.89 -8.17
C GLU A 49 13.23 -4.42 -8.38
N ALA A 50 14.28 -3.58 -8.45
CA ALA A 50 14.13 -2.16 -8.64
C ALA A 50 13.56 -1.94 -10.03
N GLU A 51 12.24 -2.07 -10.17
CA GLU A 51 11.48 -1.43 -11.22
C GLU A 51 11.93 0.03 -11.19
N ALA A 52 12.41 0.51 -12.33
CA ALA A 52 12.73 1.92 -12.50
C ALA A 52 11.59 2.73 -11.86
N GLU A 53 11.91 3.71 -11.02
CA GLU A 53 10.92 4.61 -10.43
C GLU A 53 10.11 5.23 -11.58
N GLU A 54 8.98 4.60 -11.88
CA GLU A 54 8.03 5.10 -12.84
C GLU A 54 7.33 6.26 -12.17
N ASP A 55 7.62 7.47 -12.64
CA ASP A 55 6.89 8.64 -12.19
C ASP A 55 5.42 8.52 -12.64
N PHE A 56 4.51 8.71 -11.68
CA PHE A 56 3.07 8.70 -11.90
C PHE A 56 2.49 10.09 -11.58
N PRO A 57 2.56 11.06 -12.52
CA PRO A 57 2.07 12.42 -12.29
C PRO A 57 0.58 12.50 -11.92
N TRP A 58 -0.20 11.46 -12.24
CA TRP A 58 -1.61 11.34 -11.87
C TRP A 58 -1.85 10.78 -10.47
N HIS A 59 -0.83 10.27 -9.77
CA HIS A 59 -0.94 9.62 -8.46
C HIS A 59 -1.05 10.64 -7.32
N ASP A 60 -2.08 11.49 -7.41
CA ASP A 60 -2.41 12.51 -6.43
C ASP A 60 -3.94 12.44 -6.11
N PRO A 61 -4.32 12.17 -4.86
CA PRO A 61 -5.72 12.19 -4.42
C PRO A 61 -6.44 13.51 -4.64
N GLY A 62 -5.72 14.64 -4.64
CA GLY A 62 -6.25 15.98 -4.82
C GLY A 62 -6.67 16.28 -6.27
N LEU A 63 -6.18 15.50 -7.24
CA LEU A 63 -6.59 15.63 -8.63
C LEU A 63 -8.00 15.06 -8.83
N ASN A 64 -8.79 15.68 -9.71
CA ASN A 64 -10.05 15.07 -10.15
C ASN A 64 -9.78 13.98 -11.20
N LEU A 65 -10.79 13.13 -11.45
CA LEU A 65 -10.70 12.02 -12.39
C LEU A 65 -10.26 12.47 -13.79
N GLN A 66 -10.85 13.55 -14.32
CA GLN A 66 -10.54 14.04 -15.65
C GLN A 66 -9.07 14.43 -15.75
N LYS A 67 -8.55 15.17 -14.77
CA LYS A 67 -7.16 15.63 -14.76
C LYS A 67 -6.17 14.47 -14.71
N ARG A 68 -6.47 13.43 -13.93
CA ARG A 68 -5.66 12.21 -13.90
C ARG A 68 -5.63 11.50 -15.26
N MET A 69 -6.78 11.42 -15.93
CA MET A 69 -6.87 10.79 -17.25
C MET A 69 -6.09 11.56 -18.33
N GLU A 70 -6.08 12.90 -18.28
CA GLU A 70 -5.22 13.73 -19.16
C GLU A 70 -3.73 13.43 -18.96
N LEU A 71 -3.28 13.35 -17.71
CA LEU A 71 -1.88 13.07 -17.38
C LEU A 71 -1.44 11.65 -17.78
N ALA A 72 -2.39 10.72 -17.85
CA ALA A 72 -2.16 9.35 -18.26
C ALA A 72 -2.38 9.10 -19.76
N GLU A 73 -2.70 10.15 -20.54
CA GLU A 73 -2.92 10.01 -21.98
C GLU A 73 -1.65 9.49 -22.68
N GLY A 74 -1.82 8.55 -23.62
CA GLY A 74 -0.71 7.91 -24.34
C GLY A 74 0.13 6.93 -23.52
N LYS A 75 -0.19 6.69 -22.24
CA LYS A 75 0.46 5.67 -21.41
C LYS A 75 -0.13 4.26 -21.68
N PRO A 76 0.58 3.18 -21.29
CA PRO A 76 0.05 1.81 -21.36
C PRO A 76 -1.30 1.66 -20.66
N VAL A 77 -2.08 0.64 -21.06
CA VAL A 77 -3.45 0.45 -20.58
C VAL A 77 -3.50 0.31 -19.05
N GLU A 78 -2.53 -0.36 -18.46
CA GLU A 78 -2.35 -0.55 -17.02
C GLU A 78 -2.27 0.81 -16.30
N ARG A 79 -1.51 1.75 -16.88
CA ARG A 79 -1.32 3.09 -16.30
C ARG A 79 -2.55 3.96 -16.47
N ARG A 80 -3.27 3.83 -17.59
CA ARG A 80 -4.57 4.48 -17.81
C ARG A 80 -5.65 3.94 -16.87
N LEU A 81 -5.64 2.64 -16.60
CA LEU A 81 -6.52 2.00 -15.62
C LEU A 81 -6.20 2.47 -14.21
N MET A 82 -4.92 2.58 -13.85
CA MET A 82 -4.49 3.14 -12.56
C MET A 82 -4.99 4.58 -12.40
N ALA A 83 -4.78 5.45 -13.40
CA ALA A 83 -5.23 6.85 -13.36
C ALA A 83 -6.76 7.02 -13.21
N SER A 84 -7.54 6.00 -13.62
CA SER A 84 -8.99 5.97 -13.47
C SER A 84 -9.46 5.81 -12.01
N MET A 85 -8.56 5.47 -11.10
CA MET A 85 -8.83 5.20 -9.68
C MET A 85 -8.71 6.45 -8.80
N ALA A 86 -8.98 6.31 -7.50
CA ALA A 86 -8.95 7.42 -6.53
C ALA A 86 -7.53 7.82 -6.06
N GLN A 87 -6.48 7.04 -6.36
CA GLN A 87 -5.08 7.31 -5.99
C GLN A 87 -4.78 7.39 -4.49
N LEU A 88 -5.56 6.69 -3.65
CA LEU A 88 -5.37 6.70 -2.21
C LEU A 88 -4.50 5.55 -1.68
N ASP A 89 -4.21 4.54 -2.50
CA ASP A 89 -3.58 3.28 -2.08
C ASP A 89 -4.18 2.67 -0.79
N CYS A 90 -5.48 2.86 -0.60
CA CYS A 90 -6.14 2.54 0.67
C CYS A 90 -6.23 1.04 1.00
N GLY A 91 -5.92 0.15 0.06
CA GLY A 91 -5.93 -1.31 0.27
C GLY A 91 -7.30 -1.96 0.46
N ALA A 92 -8.40 -1.19 0.51
CA ALA A 92 -9.73 -1.71 0.81
C ALA A 92 -10.26 -2.76 -0.21
N CYS A 93 -9.72 -2.75 -1.43
CA CYS A 93 -10.02 -3.74 -2.46
C CYS A 93 -9.10 -4.97 -2.44
N GLY A 94 -8.14 -5.05 -1.52
CA GLY A 94 -7.10 -6.08 -1.49
C GLY A 94 -5.89 -5.78 -2.38
N TYR A 95 -5.82 -4.58 -2.98
CA TYR A 95 -4.74 -4.16 -3.88
C TYR A 95 -4.31 -2.72 -3.58
N VAL A 96 -3.10 -2.35 -4.02
CA VAL A 96 -2.72 -0.94 -4.23
C VAL A 96 -3.14 -0.50 -5.64
N CYS A 97 -3.25 0.79 -5.92
CA CYS A 97 -3.81 1.29 -7.18
C CYS A 97 -3.06 0.73 -8.41
N LYS A 98 -1.73 0.66 -8.34
CA LYS A 98 -0.88 0.07 -9.39
C LYS A 98 -1.23 -1.40 -9.64
N THR A 99 -1.20 -2.24 -8.60
CA THR A 99 -1.40 -3.69 -8.75
C THR A 99 -2.84 -4.04 -9.09
N TYR A 100 -3.83 -3.25 -8.66
CA TYR A 100 -5.21 -3.43 -9.09
C TYR A 100 -5.35 -3.20 -10.60
N ALA A 101 -4.67 -2.18 -11.12
CA ALA A 101 -4.72 -1.85 -12.54
C ALA A 101 -4.07 -2.93 -13.40
N GLU A 102 -2.93 -3.46 -12.95
CA GLU A 102 -2.22 -4.57 -13.57
C GLU A 102 -3.01 -5.88 -13.50
N ALA A 103 -3.68 -6.15 -12.37
CA ALA A 103 -4.58 -7.30 -12.23
C ALA A 103 -5.77 -7.21 -13.19
N ILE A 104 -6.34 -6.01 -13.38
CA ILE A 104 -7.41 -5.79 -14.37
C ILE A 104 -6.88 -5.99 -15.80
N ALA A 105 -5.75 -5.38 -16.13
CA ALA A 105 -5.17 -5.45 -17.48
C ALA A 105 -4.78 -6.88 -17.88
N SER A 106 -4.21 -7.65 -16.95
CA SER A 106 -3.87 -9.06 -17.15
C SER A 106 -5.10 -10.00 -17.13
N GLY A 107 -6.27 -9.49 -16.73
CA GLY A 107 -7.50 -10.28 -16.58
C GLY A 107 -7.55 -11.14 -15.31
N GLY A 108 -6.57 -11.01 -14.41
CA GLY A 108 -6.56 -11.64 -13.09
C GLY A 108 -7.67 -11.11 -12.17
N GLU A 109 -8.11 -9.87 -12.37
CA GLU A 109 -9.24 -9.26 -11.66
C GLU A 109 -10.31 -8.77 -12.64
N LYS A 110 -11.54 -9.28 -12.51
CA LYS A 110 -12.66 -8.99 -13.41
C LYS A 110 -13.66 -7.99 -12.82
N ASN A 111 -13.61 -7.78 -11.51
CA ASN A 111 -14.53 -6.91 -10.82
C ASN A 111 -14.01 -5.47 -10.83
N LEU A 112 -14.57 -4.65 -11.73
CA LEU A 112 -14.23 -3.22 -11.90
C LEU A 112 -14.88 -2.30 -10.85
N LYS A 113 -15.50 -2.85 -9.80
CA LYS A 113 -16.24 -2.09 -8.78
C LYS A 113 -15.57 -2.13 -7.40
N LEU A 114 -14.36 -2.70 -7.29
CA LEU A 114 -13.70 -2.88 -6.00
C LEU A 114 -13.13 -1.58 -5.42
N CYS A 115 -12.83 -0.58 -6.26
CA CYS A 115 -12.37 0.72 -5.79
C CYS A 115 -13.48 1.47 -5.03
N VAL A 116 -13.57 1.25 -3.71
CA VAL A 116 -14.57 1.86 -2.83
C VAL A 116 -14.55 3.40 -2.88
N PRO A 117 -13.41 4.10 -2.69
CA PRO A 117 -13.39 5.56 -2.74
C PRO A 117 -13.67 6.13 -4.14
N GLY A 118 -13.37 5.40 -5.20
CA GLY A 118 -13.64 5.81 -6.59
C GLY A 118 -15.07 5.50 -7.06
N ALA A 119 -15.72 4.52 -6.42
CA ALA A 119 -17.11 4.13 -6.60
C ALA A 119 -17.54 4.03 -8.09
N LYS A 120 -18.72 4.57 -8.40
CA LYS A 120 -19.36 4.46 -9.72
C LYS A 120 -18.53 5.11 -10.82
N GLU A 121 -17.89 6.25 -10.56
CA GLU A 121 -17.15 7.00 -11.57
C GLU A 121 -15.89 6.25 -12.02
N THR A 122 -15.13 5.68 -11.08
CA THR A 122 -14.00 4.80 -11.42
C THR A 122 -14.49 3.57 -12.20
N SER A 123 -15.57 2.90 -11.78
CA SER A 123 -16.06 1.72 -12.49
C SER A 123 -16.48 1.98 -13.95
N LYS A 124 -17.00 3.18 -14.24
CA LYS A 124 -17.33 3.60 -15.61
C LYS A 124 -16.06 3.89 -16.42
N MET A 125 -15.10 4.59 -15.82
CA MET A 125 -13.87 4.95 -16.49
C MET A 125 -13.01 3.73 -16.80
N LEU A 126 -12.88 2.78 -15.86
CA LEU A 126 -12.19 1.51 -16.09
C LEU A 126 -12.79 0.76 -17.30
N LYS A 127 -14.12 0.70 -17.40
CA LYS A 127 -14.79 0.09 -18.57
C LYS A 127 -14.48 0.84 -19.86
N LYS A 128 -14.45 2.16 -19.82
CA LYS A 128 -14.13 3.00 -20.97
C LYS A 128 -12.70 2.73 -21.45
N VAL A 129 -11.73 2.73 -20.54
CA VAL A 129 -10.33 2.44 -20.86
C VAL A 129 -10.17 1.05 -21.45
N LEU A 130 -10.83 0.03 -20.88
CA LEU A 130 -10.80 -1.34 -21.42
C LEU A 130 -11.46 -1.48 -22.79
N SER A 131 -12.42 -0.61 -23.14
CA SER A 131 -13.03 -0.62 -24.48
C SER A 131 -12.19 0.08 -25.54
N GLU A 132 -11.19 0.85 -25.12
CA GLU A 132 -10.26 1.60 -25.97
C GLU A 132 -8.91 0.91 -26.13
N ALA A 133 -8.69 -0.21 -25.45
CA ALA A 133 -7.49 -1.04 -25.47
C ALA A 133 -7.69 -2.26 -26.37
#